data_AF-A0A962IAL8-F1
#
_entry.id   AF-A0A962IAL8-F1
#
_cell.length_a   1.000
_cell.length_b   1.000
_cell.length_c   1.000
_cell.angle_alpha   90.00
_cell.angle_beta   90.00
_cell.angle_gamma   90.00
#
_symmetry.space_group_name_H-M   'P 1'
#
loop_
_entity.id
_entity.type
_entity.pdbx_description
1 polymer ?
#
loop_
_entity_poly.entity_id
_entity_poly.type
_entity_poly.pdbx_seq_one_letter_code
_entity_poly.pdbx_strand_id
1 'polypeptide(L)' 'PAGPRDTDGMWAPHRYAAVWRSTGFEPPRPCDPQAMASLDDNSRRVVDAAEPIYRSLHAHRLQS' A
#
# COMPACT_ATOMS: atom_id res chain seq x y z
N PRO A 1 -19.35 -4.22 -2.85
CA PRO A 1 -20.37 -3.31 -2.28
C PRO A 1 -19.87 -2.77 -0.93
N ALA A 2 -20.42 -1.63 -0.49
CA ALA A 2 -20.20 -1.14 0.86
C ALA A 2 -20.89 -2.06 1.89
N GLY A 3 -20.34 -2.12 3.10
CA GLY A 3 -20.84 -2.90 4.23
C GLY A 3 -20.11 -4.23 4.50
N PRO A 4 -20.53 -4.93 5.57
CA PRO A 4 -20.01 -6.24 5.95
C PRO A 4 -20.21 -7.31 4.88
N ARG A 5 -19.32 -8.29 4.86
CA ARG A 5 -19.38 -9.48 4.00
C ARG A 5 -19.36 -10.75 4.85
N ASP A 6 -19.93 -11.84 4.34
CA ASP A 6 -19.91 -13.12 5.06
C ASP A 6 -18.49 -13.68 5.27
N THR A 7 -17.54 -13.24 4.45
CA THR A 7 -16.11 -13.57 4.56
C THR A 7 -15.36 -12.73 5.60
N ASP A 8 -16.01 -11.72 6.18
CA ASP A 8 -15.36 -10.85 7.15
C ASP A 8 -15.15 -11.61 8.48
N GLY A 9 -13.89 -11.65 8.93
CA GLY A 9 -13.55 -12.28 10.20
C GLY A 9 -14.02 -11.46 11.41
N MET A 10 -13.90 -12.05 12.60
CA MET A 10 -14.32 -11.45 13.88
C MET A 10 -13.77 -10.04 14.15
N TRP A 11 -12.63 -9.70 13.56
CA TRP A 11 -11.96 -8.41 13.73
C TRP A 11 -12.46 -7.32 12.77
N ALA A 12 -13.30 -7.66 11.79
CA ALA A 12 -13.78 -6.72 10.79
C ALA A 12 -14.55 -5.52 11.40
N PRO A 13 -15.44 -5.68 12.40
CA PRO A 13 -16.08 -4.53 13.05
C PRO A 13 -15.08 -3.53 13.66
N HIS A 14 -13.89 -4.00 14.06
CA HIS A 14 -12.86 -3.19 14.70
C HIS A 14 -11.86 -2.58 13.71
N ARG A 15 -11.72 -3.14 12.51
CA ARG A 15 -10.63 -2.80 11.58
C ARG A 15 -11.12 -2.37 10.20
N TYR A 16 -12.32 -2.76 9.79
CA TYR A 16 -12.79 -2.64 8.41
C TYR A 16 -13.73 -1.45 8.20
N ALA A 17 -13.83 -0.53 9.15
CA ALA A 17 -14.69 0.65 9.00
C ALA A 17 -14.43 1.43 7.70
N ALA A 18 -13.17 1.55 7.26
CA ALA A 18 -12.84 2.18 5.98
C ALA A 18 -13.26 1.32 4.77
N VAL A 19 -13.00 0.00 4.84
CA VAL A 19 -13.32 -0.98 3.79
C VAL A 19 -14.83 -1.11 3.59
N TRP A 20 -15.62 -1.08 4.67
CA TRP A 20 -17.07 -1.12 4.61
C TRP A 20 -17.67 0.16 4.03
N ARG A 21 -16.98 1.30 4.11
CA ARG A 21 -17.46 2.55 3.51
C ARG A 21 -17.03 2.71 2.05
N SER A 22 -16.00 2.00 1.60
CA SER A 22 -15.50 2.13 0.24
C SER A 22 -16.10 1.09 -0.71
N THR A 23 -16.25 1.49 -1.98
CA THR A 23 -16.62 0.59 -3.08
C THR A 23 -15.46 0.32 -4.03
N GLY A 24 -14.27 0.83 -3.71
CA GLY A 24 -13.05 0.73 -4.51
C GLY A 24 -11.87 1.40 -3.83
N PHE A 25 -10.76 1.50 -4.55
CA PHE A 25 -9.59 2.25 -4.10
C PHE A 25 -9.77 3.75 -4.34
N GLU A 26 -9.30 4.56 -3.41
CA GLU A 26 -9.18 6.01 -3.61
C GLU A 26 -8.12 6.31 -4.68
N PRO A 27 -8.26 7.42 -5.42
CA PRO A 27 -7.21 7.87 -6.33
C PRO A 27 -5.91 8.14 -5.55
N PRO A 28 -4.74 8.00 -6.20
CA PRO A 28 -3.47 8.39 -5.59
C PRO A 28 -3.56 9.84 -5.09
N ARG A 29 -3.16 10.07 -3.85
CA ARG A 29 -3.05 11.44 -3.36
C ARG A 29 -1.97 12.17 -4.16
N PRO A 30 -2.14 13.48 -4.42
CA PRO A 30 -1.10 14.29 -5.03
C PRO A 30 0.17 14.17 -4.19
N CYS A 31 1.25 13.70 -4.80
CA CYS A 31 2.53 13.60 -4.13
C CYS A 31 3.29 14.91 -4.37
N ASP A 32 3.72 15.57 -3.30
CA ASP A 32 4.67 16.67 -3.41
C ASP A 32 6.07 16.06 -3.67
N PRO A 33 6.68 16.30 -4.85
CA PRO A 33 8.01 15.77 -5.15
C PRO A 33 9.07 16.22 -4.16
N GLN A 34 8.90 17.38 -3.51
CA GLN A 34 9.83 17.88 -2.49
C GLN A 34 9.68 17.11 -1.17
N ALA A 35 8.46 16.74 -0.80
CA ALA A 35 8.21 15.89 0.37
C ALA A 35 8.77 14.47 0.21
N MET A 36 8.92 13.99 -1.04
CA MET A 36 9.53 12.69 -1.35
C MET A 36 11.06 12.71 -1.44
N ALA A 37 11.68 13.90 -1.56
CA ALA A 37 13.10 14.01 -1.88
C ALA A 37 14.02 13.71 -0.69
N SER A 38 13.53 13.80 0.54
CA SER A 38 14.34 13.58 1.74
C SER A 38 13.93 12.31 2.46
N LEU A 39 14.70 11.24 2.24
CA LEU A 39 14.68 10.06 3.10
C LEU A 39 15.66 10.33 4.25
N ASP A 40 15.21 10.12 5.49
CA ASP A 40 16.11 10.03 6.63
C ASP A 40 17.02 8.78 6.50
N ASP A 41 18.07 8.72 7.31
CA ASP A 41 19.08 7.65 7.24
C ASP A 41 18.49 6.25 7.46
N ASN A 42 17.47 6.10 8.30
CA ASN A 42 16.85 4.80 8.54
C ASN A 42 16.04 4.38 7.31
N SER A 43 15.24 5.29 6.76
CA SER A 43 14.49 5.06 5.54
C SER A 43 15.42 4.74 4.36
N ARG A 44 16.57 5.41 4.25
CA ARG A 44 17.58 5.12 3.23
C ARG A 44 18.13 3.70 3.35
N ARG A 45 18.50 3.26 4.56
CA ARG A 45 18.99 1.89 4.81
C ARG A 45 17.99 0.82 4.41
N VAL A 46 16.70 1.06 4.69
CA VAL A 46 15.63 0.14 4.30
C VAL A 46 15.52 0.06 2.78
N VAL A 47 15.57 1.20 2.08
CA VAL A 47 15.56 1.24 0.61
C VAL A 47 16.75 0.48 0.04
N ASP A 48 17.96 0.75 0.52
CA ASP A 48 19.17 0.10 0.01
C ASP A 48 19.13 -1.43 0.18
N ALA A 49 18.55 -1.92 1.29
CA ALA A 49 18.36 -3.35 1.53
C ALA A 49 17.23 -3.97 0.66
N ALA A 50 16.15 -3.22 0.42
CA ALA A 50 14.98 -3.71 -0.31
C ALA A 50 15.14 -3.63 -1.84
N GLU A 51 15.92 -2.67 -2.34
CA GLU A 51 16.11 -2.39 -3.76
C GLU A 51 16.48 -3.62 -4.61
N PRO A 52 17.47 -4.47 -4.24
CA PRO A 52 17.78 -5.66 -5.04
C PRO A 52 16.63 -6.67 -5.08
N ILE A 53 15.88 -6.82 -3.99
CA ILE A 53 14.72 -7.72 -3.90
C ILE A 53 13.60 -7.20 -4.81
N TYR A 54 13.30 -5.90 -4.71
CA TYR A 54 12.32 -5.25 -5.56
C TYR A 54 12.65 -5.40 -7.05
N ARG A 55 13.90 -5.17 -7.44
CA ARG A 55 14.35 -5.33 -8.83
C ARG A 55 14.17 -6.75 -9.35
N SER A 56 14.45 -7.76 -8.53
CA SER A 56 14.22 -9.17 -8.88
C SER A 56 12.73 -9.45 -9.14
N LEU A 57 11.85 -9.04 -8.23
CA LEU A 57 10.40 -9.21 -8.40
C LEU A 57 9.86 -8.43 -9.60
N HIS A 58 10.34 -7.22 -9.80
CA HIS A 58 9.92 -6.34 -10.89
C HIS A 58 10.25 -6.92 -12.27
N ALA A 59 11.34 -7.69 -12.40
CA ALA A 59 11.68 -8.41 -13.62
C ALA A 59 10.63 -9.49 -13.97
N HIS A 60 9.95 -10.04 -12.96
CA HIS A 60 8.90 -11.07 -13.10
C HIS A 60 7.48 -10.52 -12.94
N ARG A 61 7.30 -9.19 -13.01
CA ARG A 61 5.98 -8.59 -12.84
C ARG A 61 5.00 -9.08 -13.92
N LEU A 62 3.74 -9.18 -13.55
CA LEU A 62 2.67 -9.46 -14.50
C LEU A 62 2.65 -8.35 -15.55
N GLN A 63 2.76 -8.74 -16.81
CA GLN A 63 2.56 -7.86 -17.95
C GLN A 63 1.14 -8.08 -18.44
N SER A 64 0.34 -7.01 -18.46
CA SER A 64 -1.00 -7.00 -19.04
C SER A 64 -0.93 -6.85 -20.55
#